data_AF-A0A4Z1CMZ4-F1
#
_entry.id   AF-A0A4Z1CMZ4-F1
#
_cell.length_a   1.000
_cell.length_b   1.000
_cell.length_c   1.000
_cell.angle_alpha   90.00
_cell.angle_beta   90.00
_cell.angle_gamma   90.00
#
_symmetry.space_group_name_H-M   'P 1'
#
loop_
_entity.id
_entity.type
_entity.pdbx_description
1 polymer ?
#
loop_
_entity_poly.entity_id
_entity_poly.type
_entity_poly.pdbx_seq_one_letter_code
_entity_poly.pdbx_strand_id
1 'polypeptide(L)'
;MVGIPVRLTYDSDANAAYVYLVDSTAPGGVAQTRSSMLELELASIDFDLDAEGKVLGIEILGASRVLADETLQATQRLSVRISYDQDADAAYVTLVDAIRSDEVERTIPVDLVELGGMINLDFGADGRLLGIAILDASKSLPPEVLRGRT
;
A
#
# COMPACT_ATOMS: atom_id res chain seq x y z
N MET A 1 8.98 -8.89 -13.05
CA MET A 1 7.71 -8.16 -13.19
C MET A 1 8.02 -6.68 -13.08
N VAL A 2 7.54 -5.82 -13.98
CA VAL A 2 7.81 -4.37 -13.92
C VAL A 2 6.57 -3.71 -13.31
N GLY A 3 6.72 -3.10 -12.13
CA GLY A 3 5.63 -2.38 -11.48
C GLY A 3 5.29 -1.08 -12.19
N ILE A 4 4.00 -0.78 -12.27
CA ILE A 4 3.48 0.49 -12.78
C ILE A 4 3.51 1.55 -11.67
N PRO A 5 3.81 2.81 -11.99
CA PRO A 5 3.84 3.87 -11.00
C PRO A 5 2.45 4.19 -10.48
N VAL A 6 2.34 4.47 -9.19
CA VAL A 6 1.11 4.96 -8.56
C VAL A 6 1.35 6.30 -7.89
N ARG A 7 0.28 7.08 -7.69
CA ARG A 7 0.38 8.39 -7.06
C ARG A 7 0.53 8.24 -5.55
N LEU A 8 1.42 9.05 -4.97
CA LEU A 8 1.56 9.23 -3.53
C LEU A 8 1.38 10.71 -3.20
N THR A 9 0.65 11.01 -2.12
CA THR A 9 0.66 12.34 -1.49
C THR A 9 1.14 12.24 -0.06
N TYR A 10 1.77 13.30 0.44
CA TYR A 10 2.18 13.43 1.83
C TYR A 10 1.74 14.78 2.39
N ASP A 11 1.04 14.75 3.51
CA ASP A 11 0.69 15.91 4.33
C ASP A 11 1.55 15.89 5.59
N SER A 12 2.47 16.85 5.68
CA SER A 12 3.37 16.97 6.83
C SER A 12 2.69 17.49 8.09
N ASP A 13 1.60 18.25 7.96
CA ASP A 13 0.87 18.79 9.10
C ASP A 13 0.05 17.68 9.79
N ALA A 14 -0.56 16.80 8.98
CA ALA A 14 -1.22 15.58 9.47
C ALA A 14 -0.24 14.43 9.77
N ASN A 15 0.99 14.53 9.27
CA ASN A 15 1.94 13.42 9.17
C ASN A 15 1.31 12.15 8.56
N ALA A 16 0.64 12.32 7.42
CA ALA A 16 -0.11 11.28 6.76
C ALA A 16 0.28 11.19 5.29
N ALA A 17 0.47 9.97 4.79
CA ALA A 17 0.73 9.71 3.38
C ALA A 17 -0.38 8.84 2.79
N TYR A 18 -0.72 9.08 1.52
CA TYR A 18 -1.77 8.34 0.82
C TYR A 18 -1.25 7.79 -0.50
N VAL A 19 -1.34 6.46 -0.68
CA VAL A 19 -1.05 5.76 -1.93
C VAL A 19 -2.36 5.52 -2.66
N TYR A 20 -2.49 6.09 -3.86
CA TYR A 20 -3.66 5.91 -4.71
C TYR A 20 -3.47 4.68 -5.59
N LEU A 21 -4.27 3.63 -5.38
CA LEU A 21 -4.23 2.45 -6.25
C LEU A 21 -5.12 2.61 -7.48
N VAL A 22 -6.03 3.59 -7.48
CA VAL A 22 -6.88 3.95 -8.62
C VAL A 22 -6.73 5.43 -8.97
N ASP A 23 -6.91 5.77 -10.25
CA ASP A 23 -6.75 7.11 -10.83
C ASP A 23 -7.56 8.18 -10.08
N SER A 24 -8.81 7.85 -9.76
CA SER A 24 -9.71 8.73 -9.04
C SER A 24 -10.68 7.95 -8.18
N THR A 25 -10.79 8.35 -6.92
CA THR A 25 -11.94 8.00 -6.09
C THR A 25 -13.04 9.03 -6.36
N ALA A 26 -14.20 8.58 -6.84
CA ALA A 26 -15.36 9.47 -6.96
C ALA A 26 -15.77 9.96 -5.56
N PRO A 27 -16.43 11.13 -5.41
CA PRO A 27 -17.02 11.53 -4.14
C PRO A 27 -17.91 10.42 -3.57
N GLY A 28 -17.62 9.97 -2.34
CA GLY A 28 -18.29 8.82 -1.72
C GLY A 28 -17.81 7.44 -2.20
N GLY A 29 -16.72 7.38 -2.96
CA GLY A 29 -16.13 6.14 -3.47
C GLY A 29 -15.52 5.28 -2.37
N VAL A 30 -14.97 5.90 -1.31
CA VAL A 30 -14.57 5.19 -0.09
C VAL A 30 -15.83 4.91 0.72
N ALA A 31 -16.28 3.66 0.74
CA ALA A 31 -17.42 3.22 1.54
C ALA A 31 -16.99 2.82 2.96
N GLN A 32 -15.73 2.41 3.12
CA GLN A 32 -15.22 1.87 4.37
C GLN A 32 -13.71 2.04 4.48
N THR A 33 -13.19 2.34 5.67
CA THR A 33 -11.75 2.31 5.97
C THR A 33 -11.47 1.20 6.98
N ARG A 34 -10.37 0.48 6.76
CA ARG A 34 -9.91 -0.61 7.64
C ARG A 34 -8.48 -0.40 8.06
N SER A 35 -8.29 -0.21 9.36
CA SER A 35 -6.96 -0.12 9.93
C SER A 35 -6.36 -1.49 10.16
N SER A 36 -5.06 -1.60 9.90
CA SER A 36 -4.27 -2.80 10.17
C SER A 36 -4.23 -3.22 11.65
N MET A 37 -4.82 -2.43 12.56
CA MET A 37 -4.84 -2.64 14.02
C MET A 37 -3.48 -3.13 14.55
N LEU A 38 -2.41 -2.58 14.00
CA LEU A 38 -1.08 -2.96 14.42
C LEU A 38 -0.72 -2.20 15.69
N GLU A 39 -0.11 -2.90 16.64
CA GLU A 39 0.64 -2.30 17.75
C GLU A 39 1.95 -1.68 17.22
N LEU A 40 1.91 -0.91 16.13
CA LEU A 40 3.09 -0.16 15.69
C LEU A 40 3.35 1.05 16.59
N GLU A 41 2.44 1.40 17.50
CA GLU A 41 2.41 2.56 18.43
C GLU A 41 2.71 3.95 17.82
N LEU A 42 3.14 3.99 16.56
CA LEU A 42 3.79 5.11 15.89
C LEU A 42 3.14 5.42 14.54
N ALA A 43 2.53 4.43 13.89
CA ALA A 43 1.86 4.56 12.60
C ALA A 43 0.68 3.58 12.48
N SER A 44 -0.33 3.94 11.68
CA SER A 44 -1.37 3.01 11.21
C SER A 44 -1.30 2.92 9.69
N ILE A 45 -1.50 1.70 9.18
CA ILE A 45 -1.71 1.46 7.75
C ILE A 45 -3.18 1.12 7.58
N ASP A 46 -3.88 1.99 6.88
CA ASP A 46 -5.33 1.96 6.72
C ASP A 46 -5.67 1.73 5.24
N PHE A 47 -6.67 0.90 4.98
CA PHE A 47 -7.08 0.50 3.63
C PHE A 47 -8.47 1.05 3.36
N ASP A 48 -8.57 1.90 2.34
CA ASP A 48 -9.83 2.45 1.88
C ASP A 48 -10.49 1.52 0.88
N LEU A 49 -11.70 1.10 1.20
CA LEU A 49 -12.47 0.12 0.46
C LEU A 49 -13.67 0.76 -0.21
N ASP A 50 -13.98 0.31 -1.42
CA ASP A 50 -15.27 0.60 -2.06
C ASP A 50 -16.41 -0.21 -1.43
N ALA A 51 -17.63 -0.03 -1.96
CA ALA A 51 -18.82 -0.71 -1.45
C ALA A 51 -18.80 -2.25 -1.67
N GLU A 52 -17.94 -2.74 -2.56
CA GLU A 52 -17.72 -4.15 -2.85
C GLU A 52 -16.56 -4.74 -2.05
N GLY A 53 -15.89 -3.92 -1.22
CA GLY A 53 -14.74 -4.32 -0.42
C GLY A 53 -13.40 -4.27 -1.16
N LYS A 54 -13.33 -3.62 -2.33
CA LYS A 54 -12.09 -3.49 -3.09
C LYS A 54 -11.23 -2.34 -2.60
N VAL A 55 -9.92 -2.56 -2.49
CA VAL A 55 -8.96 -1.53 -2.03
C VAL A 55 -8.75 -0.48 -3.11
N LEU A 56 -9.12 0.77 -2.80
CA LEU A 56 -8.94 1.94 -3.66
C LEU A 56 -7.63 2.67 -3.36
N GLY A 57 -7.20 2.64 -2.11
CA GLY A 57 -6.03 3.36 -1.65
C GLY A 57 -5.57 2.90 -0.27
N ILE A 58 -4.38 3.34 0.09
CA ILE A 58 -3.72 2.99 1.34
C ILE A 58 -3.31 4.30 2.02
N GLU A 59 -3.85 4.54 3.20
CA GLU A 59 -3.47 5.66 4.06
C GLU A 59 -2.47 5.20 5.11
N ILE A 60 -1.47 6.03 5.36
CA ILE A 60 -0.37 5.77 6.28
C ILE A 60 -0.33 6.94 7.25
N LEU A 61 -0.91 6.78 8.45
CA LEU A 61 -0.80 7.78 9.51
C LEU A 61 0.53 7.61 10.24
N GLY A 62 1.16 8.70 10.65
CA GLY A 62 2.52 8.67 11.18
C GLY A 62 3.58 8.38 10.12
N ALA A 63 3.32 8.79 8.86
CA ALA A 63 4.09 8.40 7.68
C ALA A 63 5.60 8.64 7.82
N SER A 64 6.04 9.76 8.38
CA SER A 64 7.48 10.04 8.58
C SER A 64 8.20 9.12 9.55
N ARG A 65 7.48 8.29 10.28
CA ARG A 65 8.07 7.29 11.19
C ARG A 65 8.37 5.97 10.49
N VAL A 66 7.67 5.67 9.40
CA VAL A 66 7.74 4.37 8.72
C VAL A 66 8.15 4.49 7.25
N LEU A 67 7.94 5.62 6.59
CA LEU A 67 8.39 5.84 5.23
C LEU A 67 9.78 6.48 5.20
N ALA A 68 10.55 6.14 4.18
CA ALA A 68 11.81 6.81 3.92
C ALA A 68 11.59 8.29 3.58
N ASP A 69 12.53 9.16 3.98
CA ASP A 69 12.47 10.59 3.69
C ASP A 69 12.41 10.84 2.18
N GLU A 70 13.12 10.03 1.41
CA GLU A 70 13.11 10.03 -0.05
C GLU A 70 11.71 9.75 -0.61
N THR A 71 10.96 8.82 0.00
CA THR A 71 9.58 8.51 -0.37
C THR A 71 8.66 9.69 -0.07
N LEU A 72 8.83 10.35 1.08
CA LEU A 72 8.00 11.50 1.47
C LEU A 72 8.30 12.78 0.67
N GLN A 73 9.56 12.99 0.31
CA GLN A 73 9.98 14.14 -0.48
C GLN A 73 9.71 13.96 -1.98
N ALA A 74 9.41 12.74 -2.42
CA ALA A 74 9.05 12.41 -3.79
C ALA A 74 7.64 12.90 -4.13
N THR A 75 7.42 14.21 -4.13
CA THR A 75 6.14 14.81 -4.52
C THR A 75 5.78 14.59 -5.98
N GLN A 76 6.69 14.09 -6.84
CA GLN A 76 6.43 13.74 -8.25
C GLN A 76 7.41 12.70 -8.85
N ARG A 77 7.93 11.72 -8.09
CA ARG A 77 8.80 10.66 -8.68
C ARG A 77 8.25 9.25 -8.46
N LEU A 78 8.41 8.46 -9.53
CA LEU A 78 7.92 7.11 -9.83
C LEU A 78 8.46 6.00 -8.89
N SER A 79 8.74 6.31 -7.62
CA SER A 79 9.32 5.35 -6.67
C SER A 79 8.25 4.39 -6.16
N VAL A 80 7.03 4.88 -5.89
CA VAL A 80 5.92 4.01 -5.51
C VAL A 80 5.34 3.31 -6.73
N ARG A 81 5.31 1.97 -6.66
CA ARG A 81 4.86 1.12 -7.77
C ARG A 81 3.96 0.01 -7.28
N ILE A 82 3.01 -0.39 -8.11
CA ILE A 82 2.29 -1.64 -7.92
C ILE A 82 2.60 -2.63 -9.04
N SER A 83 2.78 -3.89 -8.69
CA SER A 83 2.93 -4.99 -9.64
C SER A 83 2.00 -6.13 -9.28
N TYR A 84 1.48 -6.86 -10.26
CA TYR A 84 0.59 -8.00 -10.06
C TYR A 84 1.13 -9.27 -10.70
N ASP A 85 1.32 -10.31 -9.89
CA ASP A 85 1.66 -11.66 -10.30
C ASP A 85 0.37 -12.48 -10.44
N GLN A 86 0.01 -12.83 -11.67
CA GLN A 86 -1.18 -13.63 -11.94
C GLN A 86 -1.04 -15.10 -11.52
N ASP A 87 0.19 -15.63 -11.49
CA ASP A 87 0.43 -17.05 -11.18
C ASP A 87 0.35 -17.27 -9.67
N ALA A 88 0.78 -16.28 -8.88
CA ALA A 88 0.65 -16.27 -7.43
C ALA A 88 -0.66 -15.61 -6.93
N ASP A 89 -1.44 -14.98 -7.81
CA ASP A 89 -2.54 -14.08 -7.47
C ASP A 89 -2.17 -13.09 -6.35
N ALA A 90 -1.07 -12.36 -6.56
CA ALA A 90 -0.51 -11.46 -5.56
C ALA A 90 -0.12 -10.12 -6.18
N ALA A 91 -0.52 -9.04 -5.52
CA ALA A 91 -0.08 -7.69 -5.87
C ALA A 91 0.91 -7.17 -4.84
N TYR A 92 1.88 -6.39 -5.29
CA TYR A 92 2.91 -5.82 -4.42
C TYR A 92 3.04 -4.32 -4.66
N VAL A 93 2.77 -3.53 -3.62
CA VAL A 93 3.02 -2.09 -3.59
C VAL A 93 4.43 -1.88 -3.03
N THR A 94 5.35 -1.46 -3.89
CA THR A 94 6.72 -1.11 -3.52
C THR A 94 6.76 0.37 -3.17
N LEU A 95 7.25 0.74 -1.98
CA LEU A 95 7.30 2.13 -1.48
C LEU A 95 8.68 2.79 -1.62
N VAL A 96 9.68 1.99 -2.00
CA VAL A 96 11.07 2.39 -2.27
C VAL A 96 11.44 2.12 -3.73
N ASP A 97 12.55 2.67 -4.22
CA ASP A 97 12.96 2.52 -5.62
C ASP A 97 13.10 1.05 -6.07
N ALA A 98 13.64 0.21 -5.21
CA ALA A 98 13.71 -1.23 -5.38
C ALA A 98 13.96 -1.90 -4.02
N ILE A 99 13.40 -3.09 -3.83
CA ILE A 99 13.70 -3.96 -2.70
C ILE A 99 14.71 -5.01 -3.19
N ARG A 100 15.91 -5.01 -2.61
CA ARG A 100 16.94 -6.01 -2.92
C ARG A 100 16.65 -7.32 -2.20
N SER A 101 17.25 -8.40 -2.69
CA SER A 101 17.30 -9.66 -1.93
C SER A 101 17.89 -9.39 -0.55
N ASP A 102 17.21 -9.90 0.49
CA ASP A 102 17.56 -9.77 1.92
C ASP A 102 17.32 -8.38 2.53
N GLU A 103 16.62 -7.47 1.84
CA GLU A 103 16.30 -6.14 2.40
C GLU A 103 15.09 -6.17 3.35
N VAL A 104 14.20 -7.15 3.20
CA VAL A 104 13.08 -7.38 4.14
C VAL A 104 13.58 -8.12 5.37
N GLU A 105 13.64 -7.42 6.50
CA GLU A 105 14.03 -7.98 7.80
C GLU A 105 12.81 -8.57 8.53
N ARG A 106 11.65 -7.92 8.39
CA ARG A 106 10.44 -8.31 9.12
C ARG A 106 9.19 -8.17 8.25
N THR A 107 8.42 -9.25 8.15
CA THR A 107 7.08 -9.23 7.57
C THR A 107 6.03 -9.30 8.66
N ILE A 108 5.05 -8.40 8.64
CA ILE A 108 3.93 -8.39 9.57
C ILE A 108 2.64 -8.71 8.79
N PRO A 109 1.98 -9.85 9.07
CA PRO A 109 0.68 -10.14 8.47
C PRO A 109 -0.41 -9.28 9.11
N VAL A 110 -1.30 -8.78 8.28
CA VAL A 110 -2.51 -8.04 8.62
C VAL A 110 -3.68 -8.87 8.11
N ASP A 111 -4.49 -9.36 9.05
CA ASP A 111 -5.71 -10.09 8.75
C ASP A 111 -6.88 -9.10 8.64
N LEU A 112 -7.29 -8.85 7.40
CA LEU A 112 -8.50 -8.09 7.09
C LEU A 112 -9.51 -9.06 6.48
N VAL A 113 -10.31 -9.68 7.35
CA VAL A 113 -11.30 -10.71 7.00
C VAL A 113 -12.18 -10.29 5.82
N GLU A 114 -12.52 -9.00 5.72
CA GLU A 114 -13.35 -8.47 4.64
C GLU A 114 -12.67 -8.45 3.26
N LEU A 115 -11.34 -8.48 3.19
CA LEU A 115 -10.61 -8.52 1.92
C LEU A 115 -10.58 -9.93 1.29
N GLY A 116 -10.96 -10.97 2.03
CA GLY A 116 -10.95 -12.35 1.54
C GLY A 116 -9.56 -12.88 1.17
N GLY A 117 -8.52 -12.18 1.62
CA GLY A 117 -7.09 -12.41 1.38
C GLY A 117 -6.25 -11.83 2.52
N MET A 118 -4.94 -12.06 2.48
CA MET A 118 -4.01 -11.62 3.51
C MET A 118 -3.18 -10.45 2.99
N ILE A 119 -2.95 -9.45 3.85
CA ILE A 119 -1.99 -8.38 3.57
C ILE A 119 -0.75 -8.61 4.41
N ASN A 120 0.42 -8.43 3.81
CA ASN A 120 1.70 -8.46 4.51
C ASN A 120 2.39 -7.10 4.38
N LEU A 121 2.87 -6.58 5.50
CA LEU A 121 3.70 -5.38 5.54
C LEU A 121 5.16 -5.77 5.70
N ASP A 122 6.00 -5.38 4.75
CA ASP A 122 7.41 -5.72 4.74
C ASP A 122 8.26 -4.54 5.22
N PHE A 123 9.01 -4.75 6.30
CA PHE A 123 9.87 -3.76 6.94
C PHE A 123 11.34 -4.11 6.75
N GLY A 124 12.15 -3.07 6.53
CA GLY A 124 13.60 -3.16 6.53
C GLY A 124 14.18 -3.17 7.94
N ALA A 125 15.49 -3.42 8.03
CA ALA A 125 16.21 -3.49 9.30
C ALA A 125 16.23 -2.14 10.08
N ASP A 126 15.99 -1.02 9.40
CA ASP A 126 15.86 0.31 9.99
C ASP A 126 14.43 0.60 10.53
N GLY A 127 13.52 -0.37 10.41
CA GLY A 127 12.13 -0.23 10.82
C GLY A 127 11.25 0.53 9.82
N ARG A 128 11.76 0.86 8.63
CA ARG A 128 10.98 1.51 7.57
C ARG A 128 10.20 0.48 6.75
N LEU A 129 8.99 0.85 6.35
CA LEU A 129 8.12 0.07 5.47
C LEU A 129 8.65 0.15 4.03
N LEU A 130 9.01 -1.01 3.49
CA LEU A 130 9.55 -1.16 2.14
C LEU A 130 8.45 -1.43 1.12
N GLY A 131 7.44 -2.20 1.52
CA GLY A 131 6.34 -2.57 0.64
C GLY A 131 5.19 -3.26 1.35
N ILE A 132 4.13 -3.49 0.57
CA ILE A 132 2.87 -4.08 1.02
C ILE A 132 2.49 -5.16 0.00
N ALA A 133 2.43 -6.41 0.45
CA ALA A 133 1.93 -7.51 -0.36
C ALA A 133 0.45 -7.75 -0.08
N ILE A 134 -0.34 -7.87 -1.15
CA ILE A 134 -1.77 -8.19 -1.11
C ILE A 134 -1.92 -9.56 -1.76
N LEU A 135 -2.20 -10.58 -0.96
CA LEU A 135 -2.45 -11.94 -1.41
C LEU A 135 -3.92 -12.12 -1.80
N ASP A 136 -4.19 -13.05 -2.72
CA ASP A 136 -5.49 -13.18 -3.38
C ASP A 136 -5.94 -11.85 -3.99
N ALA A 137 -5.02 -11.15 -4.65
CA ALA A 137 -5.22 -9.77 -5.12
C ALA A 137 -6.43 -9.63 -6.05
N SER A 138 -6.77 -10.67 -6.81
CA SER A 138 -7.97 -10.71 -7.65
C SER A 138 -9.28 -10.55 -6.85
N LYS A 139 -9.28 -10.90 -5.57
CA LYS A 139 -10.44 -10.76 -4.67
C LYS A 139 -10.53 -9.38 -4.04
N SER A 140 -9.40 -8.73 -3.78
CA SER A 140 -9.33 -7.50 -3.00
C SER A 140 -9.03 -6.24 -3.82
N LEU A 141 -8.48 -6.36 -5.03
CA LEU A 141 -8.19 -5.22 -5.90
C LEU A 141 -9.20 -5.05 -7.03
N PRO A 142 -9.45 -3.80 -7.47
CA PRO A 142 -10.22 -3.54 -8.68
C PRO A 142 -9.53 -4.13 -9.93
N PRO A 143 -10.29 -4.67 -10.91
CA PRO A 143 -9.72 -5.30 -12.11
C PRO A 143 -8.82 -4.39 -12.95
N GLU A 144 -9.04 -3.06 -12.92
CA GLU A 144 -8.21 -2.06 -13.57
C GLU A 144 -6.78 -2.03 -13.02
N VAL A 145 -6.62 -2.14 -11.70
CA VAL A 145 -5.32 -2.19 -11.03
C VAL A 145 -4.54 -3.43 -11.48
N LEU A 146 -5.22 -4.57 -11.51
CA LEU A 146 -4.65 -5.85 -11.98
C LEU A 146 -4.25 -5.81 -13.46
N ARG A 147 -4.91 -4.98 -14.27
CA ARG A 147 -4.59 -4.74 -15.69
C ARG A 147 -3.52 -3.66 -15.88
N GLY A 148 -2.97 -3.11 -14.80
CA GLY A 148 -1.95 -2.07 -14.84
C GLY A 148 -2.51 -0.70 -15.25
N ARG A 149 -3.73 -0.37 -14.84
CA ARG A 149 -4.37 0.94 -15.07
C ARG A 149 -4.64 1.58 -13.71
N THR A 150 -3.91 2.64 -13.41
CA THR A 150 -3.89 3.33 -12.11
C THR A 150 -3.72 4.82 -12.31
#